data_AF-A0A819K421-F1
#
_entry.id   AF-A0A819K421-F1
#
_cell.length_a   1.000
_cell.length_b   1.000
_cell.length_c   1.000
_cell.angle_alpha   90.00
_cell.angle_beta   90.00
_cell.angle_gamma   90.00
#
_symmetry.space_group_name_H-M   'P 1'
#
loop_
_entity.id
_entity.type
_entity.pdbx_description
1 polymer ?
#
loop_
_entity_poly.entity_id
_entity_poly.type
_entity_poly.pdbx_seq_one_letter_code
_entity_poly.pdbx_strand_id
1 'polypeptide(L)'
;MALDNISKKTYSLESNSALNKLLHHIKTIGGRIMGSAYSRTALRTRIHALIYNQGLPSILLTLNPADIHSPLALYFAGVKLDLDNIQIEQLMDTYKRAEIVASHPVATAKFFHLLITNILDTLIVGGVLRPIKA
;
A
#
# COMPACT_ATOMS: atom_id res chain seq x y z
N MET A 1 12.87 21.31 -36.03
CA MET A 1 11.55 20.71 -36.29
C MET A 1 10.78 20.67 -34.98
N ALA A 2 9.52 21.09 -35.03
CA ALA A 2 8.60 21.54 -33.98
C ALA A 2 8.80 21.02 -32.53
N LEU A 3 9.13 21.96 -31.63
CA LEU A 3 8.64 21.91 -30.25
C LEU A 3 7.20 22.42 -30.30
N ASP A 4 6.23 21.50 -30.35
CA ASP A 4 4.82 21.86 -30.25
C ASP A 4 4.57 22.54 -28.90
N ASN A 5 4.21 23.82 -28.98
CA ASN A 5 3.72 24.62 -27.87
C ASN A 5 2.43 23.98 -27.35
N ILE A 6 2.53 23.15 -26.30
CA ILE A 6 1.36 22.68 -25.56
C ILE A 6 0.83 23.88 -24.79
N SER A 7 0.03 24.70 -25.46
CA SER A 7 -0.83 25.70 -24.84
C SER A 7 -1.62 24.99 -23.75
N LYS A 8 -1.48 25.43 -22.49
CA LYS A 8 -2.35 24.98 -21.40
C LYS A 8 -3.79 25.26 -21.85
N LYS A 9 -4.50 24.22 -22.28
CA LYS A 9 -5.94 24.32 -22.57
C LYS A 9 -6.61 24.77 -21.28
N THR A 10 -7.00 26.03 -21.23
CA THR A 10 -7.93 26.53 -20.22
C THR A 10 -9.26 25.87 -20.52
N TYR A 11 -9.59 24.82 -19.77
CA TYR A 11 -10.92 24.20 -19.85
C TYR A 11 -11.94 25.27 -19.48
N SER A 12 -12.86 25.59 -20.38
CA SER A 12 -14.00 26.44 -20.06
C SER A 12 -14.84 25.72 -19.00
N LEU A 13 -15.29 26.47 -17.99
CA LEU A 13 -16.16 25.97 -16.94
C LEU A 13 -17.62 25.84 -17.47
N GLU A 14 -17.81 25.10 -18.54
CA GLU A 14 -19.12 24.79 -19.10
C GLU A 14 -19.77 23.71 -18.21
N SER A 15 -20.84 24.06 -17.50
CA SER A 15 -21.55 23.12 -16.62
C SER A 15 -22.35 22.11 -17.44
N ASN A 16 -21.72 21.01 -17.85
CA ASN A 16 -22.40 19.91 -18.53
C ASN A 16 -23.09 19.00 -17.49
N SER A 17 -24.42 19.04 -17.44
CA SER A 17 -25.21 18.27 -16.46
C SER A 17 -25.06 16.75 -16.64
N ALA A 18 -24.91 16.27 -17.87
CA ALA A 18 -24.69 14.85 -18.16
C ALA A 18 -23.31 14.39 -17.68
N LEU A 19 -22.27 15.20 -17.88
CA LEU A 19 -20.92 14.96 -17.36
C LEU A 19 -20.93 14.87 -15.83
N ASN A 20 -21.60 15.82 -15.16
CA ASN A 20 -21.71 15.83 -13.69
C ASN A 20 -22.43 14.60 -13.16
N LYS A 21 -23.51 14.15 -13.82
CA LYS A 21 -24.21 12.90 -13.49
C LYS A 21 -23.31 11.68 -13.65
N LEU A 22 -22.54 11.63 -14.74
CA LEU A 22 -21.59 10.54 -14.98
C LEU A 22 -20.51 10.50 -13.88
N LEU A 23 -19.87 11.63 -13.59
CA LEU A 23 -18.87 11.75 -12.53
C LEU A 23 -19.44 11.37 -11.16
N HIS A 24 -20.70 11.74 -10.89
CA HIS A 24 -21.40 11.33 -9.68
C HIS A 24 -21.56 9.80 -9.61
N HIS A 25 -21.99 9.15 -10.69
CA HIS A 25 -22.09 7.68 -10.72
C HIS A 25 -20.72 7.00 -10.54
N ILE A 26 -19.68 7.49 -11.22
CA ILE A 26 -18.31 6.96 -11.08
C ILE A 26 -17.84 7.10 -9.63
N LYS A 27 -18.09 8.24 -8.98
CA LYS A 27 -17.76 8.46 -7.56
C LYS A 27 -18.52 7.49 -6.65
N THR A 28 -19.82 7.33 -6.87
CA THR A 28 -20.68 6.47 -6.04
C THR A 28 -20.29 5.00 -6.16
N ILE A 29 -20.05 4.51 -7.38
CA ILE A 29 -19.61 3.14 -7.62
C ILE A 29 -18.18 2.95 -7.10
N GLY A 30 -17.28 3.88 -7.45
CA GLY A 30 -15.90 3.86 -7.01
C GLY A 30 -15.78 3.83 -5.49
N GLY A 31 -16.61 4.56 -4.75
CA GLY A 31 -16.61 4.54 -3.28
C GLY A 31 -16.84 3.16 -2.66
N ARG A 32 -17.50 2.24 -3.39
CA ARG A 32 -17.74 0.85 -2.97
C ARG A 32 -16.64 -0.12 -3.40
N ILE A 33 -15.79 0.26 -4.36
CA ILE A 33 -14.67 -0.55 -4.82
C ILE A 33 -13.49 -0.34 -3.87
N MET A 34 -13.10 -1.42 -3.19
CA MET A 34 -11.92 -1.42 -2.32
C MET A 34 -10.68 -0.95 -3.10
N GLY A 35 -9.91 -0.04 -2.51
CA GLY A 35 -8.68 0.47 -3.11
C GLY A 35 -8.85 1.54 -4.19
N SER A 36 -10.07 1.83 -4.67
CA SER A 36 -10.33 2.93 -5.60
C SER A 36 -9.96 4.32 -5.05
N ALA A 37 -9.80 5.32 -5.93
CA ALA A 37 -9.52 6.70 -5.48
C ALA A 37 -10.61 7.28 -4.56
N TYR A 38 -11.87 6.91 -4.81
CA TYR A 38 -13.00 7.39 -4.03
C TYR A 38 -13.13 6.69 -2.68
N SER A 39 -12.87 5.37 -2.61
CA SER A 39 -12.87 4.65 -1.33
C SER A 39 -11.71 5.09 -0.44
N ARG A 40 -10.52 5.33 -0.99
CA ARG A 40 -9.39 5.92 -0.25
C ARG A 40 -9.72 7.33 0.28
N THR A 41 -10.40 8.15 -0.52
CA THR A 41 -10.85 9.48 -0.08
C THR A 41 -11.85 9.39 1.08
N ALA A 42 -12.81 8.47 0.98
CA ALA A 42 -13.77 8.23 2.06
C ALA A 42 -13.10 7.73 3.35
N LEU A 43 -12.13 6.82 3.25
CA LEU A 43 -11.33 6.35 4.39
C LEU A 43 -10.53 7.48 5.05
N ARG A 44 -9.91 8.36 4.25
CA ARG A 44 -9.22 9.56 4.78
C ARG A 44 -10.17 10.46 5.56
N THR A 45 -11.37 10.73 5.05
CA THR A 45 -12.38 11.50 5.78
C THR A 45 -12.76 10.83 7.11
N ARG A 46 -12.89 9.50 7.14
CA ARG A 46 -13.15 8.75 8.39
C ARG A 46 -12.00 8.88 9.39
N ILE A 47 -10.75 8.78 8.94
CA ILE A 47 -9.57 8.99 9.80
C ILE A 47 -9.61 10.38 10.43
N HIS A 48 -9.89 11.43 9.65
CA HIS A 48 -10.01 12.79 10.19
C HIS A 48 -11.16 12.94 11.20
N ALA A 49 -12.32 12.33 10.91
CA ALA A 49 -13.46 12.35 11.83
C ALA A 49 -13.13 11.63 13.15
N LEU A 50 -12.40 10.51 13.09
CA LEU A 50 -11.92 9.80 14.28
C LEU A 50 -10.92 10.64 15.08
N ILE A 51 -9.98 11.30 14.42
CA ILE A 51 -9.02 12.21 15.08
C ILE A 51 -9.76 13.35 15.80
N TYR A 52 -10.78 13.93 15.16
CA TYR A 52 -11.59 14.98 15.76
C TYR A 52 -12.37 14.48 16.99
N ASN A 53 -12.97 13.28 16.90
CA ASN A 53 -13.83 12.75 17.95
C ASN A 53 -13.09 12.04 19.10
N GLN A 54 -11.96 11.39 18.83
CA GLN A 54 -11.21 10.57 19.79
C GLN A 54 -9.84 11.18 20.16
N GLY A 55 -9.49 12.32 19.56
CA GLY A 55 -8.16 12.91 19.70
C GLY A 55 -7.15 12.31 18.71
N LEU A 56 -5.96 12.93 18.65
CA LEU A 56 -4.89 12.46 17.79
C LEU A 56 -4.37 11.11 18.30
N PRO A 57 -4.22 10.08 17.44
CA PRO A 57 -3.59 8.84 17.86
C PRO A 57 -2.15 9.11 18.28
N SER A 58 -1.71 8.49 19.38
CA SER A 58 -0.32 8.62 19.85
C SER A 58 0.69 8.03 18.86
N ILE A 59 0.25 7.11 17.98
CA ILE A 59 1.06 6.51 16.92
C ILE A 59 0.21 6.39 15.65
N LEU A 60 0.68 7.00 14.55
CA LEU A 60 0.18 6.74 13.19
C LEU A 60 1.26 6.00 12.41
N LEU A 61 1.01 4.73 12.07
CA LEU A 61 1.99 3.84 11.44
C LEU A 61 1.46 3.33 10.10
N THR A 62 2.27 3.45 9.05
CA THR A 62 2.04 2.80 7.74
C THR A 62 3.06 1.70 7.55
N LEU A 63 2.61 0.46 7.36
CA LEU A 63 3.46 -0.69 7.07
C LEU A 63 3.34 -1.05 5.59
N ASN A 64 4.44 -0.90 4.85
CA ASN A 64 4.54 -1.33 3.45
C ASN A 64 5.83 -2.15 3.26
N PRO A 65 5.83 -3.44 3.67
CA PRO A 65 7.01 -4.28 3.57
C PRO A 65 7.37 -4.55 2.10
N ALA A 66 8.64 -4.36 1.76
CA ALA A 66 9.16 -4.67 0.43
C ALA A 66 9.51 -6.17 0.32
N ASP A 67 8.76 -6.89 -0.50
CA ASP A 67 8.96 -8.30 -0.83
C ASP A 67 10.23 -8.54 -1.64
N ILE A 68 10.55 -7.67 -2.61
CA ILE A 68 11.75 -7.78 -3.47
C ILE A 68 13.08 -7.73 -2.71
N HIS A 69 13.08 -7.21 -1.49
CA HIS A 69 14.25 -7.10 -0.62
C HIS A 69 14.23 -8.11 0.53
N SER A 70 13.19 -8.94 0.62
CA SER A 70 13.04 -9.88 1.71
C SER A 70 13.54 -11.29 1.31
N PRO A 71 14.57 -11.82 2.00
CA PRO A 71 14.97 -13.22 1.84
C PRO A 71 13.83 -14.20 2.16
N LEU A 72 12.93 -13.82 3.07
CA LEU A 72 11.76 -14.61 3.43
C LEU A 72 10.76 -14.73 2.26
N ALA A 73 10.56 -13.65 1.49
CA ALA A 73 9.73 -13.70 0.29
C ALA A 73 10.34 -14.64 -0.78
N LEU A 74 11.66 -14.61 -0.96
CA LEU A 74 12.37 -15.53 -1.86
C LEU A 74 12.29 -16.98 -1.38
N TYR A 75 12.43 -17.22 -0.07
CA TYR A 75 12.28 -18.54 0.53
C TYR A 75 10.88 -19.11 0.25
N PHE A 76 9.83 -18.32 0.44
CA PHE A 76 8.47 -18.75 0.09
C PHE A 76 8.28 -19.00 -1.41
N ALA A 77 9.05 -18.32 -2.27
CA ALA A 77 9.08 -18.56 -3.71
C ALA A 77 9.90 -19.80 -4.10
N GLY A 78 10.43 -20.56 -3.14
CA GLY A 78 11.17 -21.80 -3.37
C GLY A 78 12.66 -21.61 -3.65
N VAL A 79 13.20 -20.40 -3.46
CA VAL A 79 14.65 -20.18 -3.54
C VAL A 79 15.30 -20.90 -2.36
N LYS A 80 16.28 -21.76 -2.65
CA LYS A 80 17.05 -22.47 -1.63
C LYS A 80 17.94 -21.48 -0.87
N LEU A 81 17.43 -20.99 0.25
CA LEU A 81 18.12 -20.08 1.16
C LEU A 81 18.19 -20.71 2.54
N ASP A 82 19.36 -20.61 3.16
CA ASP A 82 19.51 -20.83 4.59
C ASP A 82 19.10 -19.55 5.32
N LEU A 83 17.96 -19.59 6.01
CA LEU A 83 17.43 -18.42 6.72
C LEU A 83 18.23 -18.08 7.98
N ASP A 84 18.97 -19.06 8.54
CA ASP A 84 19.83 -18.85 9.71
C ASP A 84 21.20 -18.27 9.33
N ASN A 85 21.59 -18.40 8.05
CA ASN A 85 22.88 -17.94 7.54
C ASN A 85 22.77 -17.35 6.13
N ILE A 86 22.09 -16.21 6.03
CA ILE A 86 21.87 -15.52 4.76
C ILE A 86 23.17 -14.84 4.31
N GLN A 87 23.74 -15.31 3.21
CA GLN A 87 24.89 -14.67 2.56
C GLN A 87 24.38 -13.67 1.50
N ILE A 88 24.90 -12.45 1.50
CA ILE A 88 24.44 -11.39 0.57
C ILE A 88 24.69 -11.82 -0.88
N GLU A 89 25.74 -12.60 -1.12
CA GLU A 89 26.12 -13.13 -2.43
C GLU A 89 25.10 -14.15 -2.95
N GLN A 90 24.33 -14.80 -2.08
CA GLN A 90 23.22 -15.69 -2.46
C GLN A 90 21.98 -14.90 -2.89
N LEU A 91 21.87 -13.64 -2.47
CA LEU A 91 20.80 -12.75 -2.89
C LEU A 91 21.14 -12.25 -4.30
N MET A 92 20.58 -12.93 -5.30
CA MET A 92 20.57 -12.53 -6.72
C MET A 92 20.29 -11.03 -6.87
N ASP A 93 20.62 -10.45 -8.02
CA ASP A 93 20.37 -9.03 -8.26
C ASP A 93 18.89 -8.61 -8.07
N THR A 94 18.66 -7.31 -7.88
CA THR A 94 17.33 -6.76 -7.61
C THR A 94 16.31 -7.08 -8.70
N TYR A 95 16.73 -7.10 -9.97
CA TYR A 95 15.84 -7.41 -11.08
C TYR A 95 15.43 -8.89 -11.05
N LYS A 96 16.39 -9.80 -10.80
CA LYS A 96 16.11 -11.22 -10.69
C LYS A 96 15.19 -11.54 -9.51
N ARG A 97 15.37 -10.87 -8.38
CA ARG A 97 14.46 -10.99 -7.23
C ARG A 97 13.05 -10.50 -7.58
N ALA A 98 12.93 -9.36 -8.26
CA ALA A 98 11.64 -8.84 -8.71
C ALA A 98 10.94 -9.80 -9.69
N GLU A 99 11.68 -10.42 -10.62
CA GLU A 99 11.16 -11.44 -11.55
C GLU A 99 10.61 -12.66 -10.79
N ILE A 100 11.35 -13.16 -9.80
CA ILE A 100 10.92 -14.31 -8.99
C ILE A 100 9.66 -13.97 -8.19
N VAL A 101 9.64 -12.82 -7.52
CA VAL A 101 8.48 -12.35 -6.74
C VAL A 101 7.25 -12.20 -7.63
N ALA A 102 7.40 -11.59 -8.81
CA ALA A 102 6.32 -11.42 -9.77
C ALA A 102 5.78 -12.76 -10.30
N SER A 103 6.67 -13.76 -10.43
CA SER A 103 6.32 -15.11 -10.90
C SER A 103 5.64 -15.96 -9.82
N HIS A 104 5.72 -15.58 -8.54
CA HIS A 104 5.20 -16.34 -7.40
C HIS A 104 4.26 -15.51 -6.50
N PRO A 105 3.10 -15.04 -7.01
CA PRO A 105 2.20 -14.14 -6.26
C PRO A 105 1.68 -14.74 -4.94
N VAL A 106 1.54 -16.07 -4.87
CA VAL A 106 1.14 -16.76 -3.63
C VAL A 106 2.24 -16.69 -2.57
N ALA A 107 3.51 -16.76 -2.97
CA ALA A 107 4.64 -16.61 -2.05
C ALA A 107 4.66 -15.20 -1.45
N THR A 108 4.47 -14.18 -2.28
CA THR A 108 4.35 -12.78 -1.85
C THR A 108 3.19 -12.58 -0.87
N ALA A 109 2.03 -13.17 -1.15
CA ALA A 109 0.87 -13.09 -0.26
C ALA A 109 1.15 -13.76 1.10
N LYS A 110 1.81 -14.93 1.11
CA LYS A 110 2.21 -15.62 2.35
C LYS A 110 3.21 -14.81 3.16
N PHE A 111 4.24 -14.26 2.49
CA PHE A 111 5.21 -13.36 3.10
C PHE A 111 4.52 -12.17 3.77
N PHE A 112 3.67 -11.46 3.03
CA PHE A 112 2.96 -10.28 3.54
C PHE A 112 2.08 -10.64 4.73
N HIS A 113 1.28 -11.71 4.62
CA HIS A 113 0.40 -12.15 5.69
C HIS A 113 1.19 -12.53 6.95
N LEU A 114 2.26 -13.31 6.82
CA LEU A 114 3.09 -13.71 7.95
C LEU A 114 3.73 -12.50 8.63
N LEU A 115 4.33 -11.60 7.86
CA LEU A 115 5.02 -10.44 8.40
C LEU A 115 4.06 -9.46 9.09
N ILE A 116 2.90 -9.17 8.48
CA ILE A 116 1.91 -8.30 9.09
C ILE A 116 1.31 -8.94 10.35
N THR A 117 0.98 -10.23 10.32
CA THR A 117 0.46 -10.94 11.49
C THR A 117 1.46 -10.90 12.64
N ASN A 118 2.72 -11.20 12.38
CA ASN A 118 3.77 -11.11 13.41
C ASN A 118 3.96 -9.69 13.94
N ILE A 119 3.92 -8.65 13.10
CA ILE A 119 4.00 -7.26 13.56
C ILE A 119 2.83 -6.93 14.49
N LEU A 120 1.60 -7.32 14.12
CA LEU A 120 0.42 -7.06 14.94
C LEU A 120 0.49 -7.82 16.26
N ASP A 121 0.82 -9.11 16.22
CA ASP A 121 0.83 -9.96 17.41
C ASP A 121 1.96 -9.60 18.38
N THR A 122 3.15 -9.28 17.86
CA THR A 122 4.31 -9.00 18.72
C THR A 122 4.39 -7.53 19.11
N LEU A 123 4.32 -6.61 18.15
CA LEU A 123 4.57 -5.19 18.43
C LEU A 123 3.35 -4.49 19.02
N ILE A 124 2.15 -4.82 18.54
CA ILE A 124 0.92 -4.14 18.96
C ILE A 124 0.27 -4.89 20.13
N VAL A 125 -0.12 -6.15 19.93
CA VAL A 125 -0.83 -6.95 20.95
C VAL A 125 0.12 -7.34 22.09
N GLY A 126 1.32 -7.82 21.74
CA GLY A 126 2.40 -8.15 22.68
C GLY A 126 2.93 -6.95 23.46
N GLY A 127 2.60 -5.73 23.03
CA GLY A 127 2.70 -4.52 23.84
C GLY A 127 4.02 -3.78 23.78
N VAL A 128 4.89 -4.06 22.80
CA VAL A 128 6.12 -3.29 22.55
C VAL A 128 5.79 -1.83 22.22
N LEU A 129 4.71 -1.59 21.47
CA LEU A 129 4.23 -0.27 21.08
C LEU A 129 3.01 0.19 21.92
N ARG A 130 2.93 -0.21 23.19
CA ARG A 130 1.86 0.29 24.07
C ARG A 130 1.97 1.80 24.26
N PRO A 131 0.84 2.51 24.41
CA PRO A 131 0.85 3.89 24.87
C PRO A 131 1.62 3.95 26.19
N ILE A 132 2.63 4.80 26.26
CA ILE A 132 3.25 5.16 27.53
C ILE A 132 2.14 5.78 28.35
N LYS A 133 1.83 5.19 29.51
CA LYS A 133 0.88 5.80 30.45
C LYS A 133 1.44 7.17 30.81
N ALA A 134 0.75 8.22 30.36
CA ALA A 134 0.97 9.58 30.84
C ALA A 134 0.52 9.69 32.31
#